data_AF-A0A9D8NX88-F1
#
_entry.id   AF-A0A9D8NX88-F1
#
_cell.length_a   1.000
_cell.length_b   1.000
_cell.length_c   1.000
_cell.angle_alpha   90.00
_cell.angle_beta   90.00
_cell.angle_gamma   90.00
#
_symmetry.space_group_name_H-M   'P 1'
#
loop_
_entity.id
_entity.type
_entity.pdbx_description
1 polymer ?
#
loop_
_entity_poly.entity_id
_entity_poly.type
_entity_poly.pdbx_seq_one_letter_code
_entity_poly.pdbx_strand_id
1 'polypeptide(L)'
;MKSIPFRHVNAFTDQPFGGNPAGVVLNARGLSDKEMQKIAREINLSETAFVLPASVKTADLRIRWFTPAIEVPLCGHATIAAFSALADEAMCGMTSAGTYRFRLQTKSGILGIEVEKRHSGTVIEFQLPAPKFRHLRRLAPRLLGSLGIRSTDLHKRLPVVAQSYLYVPLKRRDRLKSLEPDFAELKRACDAMHVLGVSLFVLDPIEKSSAFHSRFYAPSAGIDEDPVTGSANGPLGAYVYQYAHAAGYTVPSLVMGDGRIEYIGEQGDLMGRKGRVKVRVKGKKHGVASVAIAGEAVTFFKSDLHF
;
A
#
# COMPACT_ATOMS: atom_id res chain seq x y z
N MET A 1 -16.33 -16.19 -27.40
CA MET A 1 -16.26 -14.93 -26.65
C MET A 1 -16.49 -15.26 -25.18
N LYS A 2 -15.50 -15.01 -24.33
CA LYS A 2 -15.57 -15.17 -22.88
C LYS A 2 -16.28 -13.94 -22.29
N SER A 3 -17.04 -14.12 -21.21
CA SER A 3 -17.60 -13.03 -20.38
C SER A 3 -17.09 -13.22 -18.97
N ILE A 4 -16.37 -12.25 -18.40
CA ILE A 4 -15.74 -12.40 -17.08
C ILE A 4 -16.05 -11.21 -16.17
N PRO A 5 -16.60 -11.44 -14.96
CA PRO A 5 -16.91 -10.37 -14.03
C PRO A 5 -15.68 -9.56 -13.62
N PHE A 6 -15.80 -8.26 -13.79
CA PHE A 6 -14.78 -7.26 -13.50
C PHE A 6 -15.30 -6.19 -12.54
N ARG A 7 -14.43 -5.74 -11.65
CA ARG A 7 -14.68 -4.64 -10.73
C ARG A 7 -13.53 -3.65 -10.81
N HIS A 8 -13.86 -2.37 -10.95
CA HIS A 8 -12.91 -1.28 -10.72
C HIS A 8 -13.08 -0.85 -9.27
N VAL A 9 -12.04 -0.99 -8.46
CA VAL A 9 -12.12 -0.80 -7.01
C VAL A 9 -11.04 0.16 -6.56
N ASN A 10 -11.41 1.18 -5.78
CA ASN A 10 -10.46 2.10 -5.16
C ASN A 10 -10.14 1.60 -3.75
N ALA A 11 -8.89 1.20 -3.52
CA ALA A 11 -8.42 0.72 -2.22
C ALA A 11 -7.92 1.85 -1.33
N PHE A 12 -7.93 1.61 -0.01
CA PHE A 12 -7.56 2.56 1.05
C PHE A 12 -8.46 3.81 1.10
N THR A 13 -9.71 3.67 0.69
CA THR A 13 -10.69 4.75 0.74
C THR A 13 -12.10 4.20 0.89
N ASP A 14 -12.98 4.99 1.49
CA ASP A 14 -14.42 4.81 1.57
C ASP A 14 -15.17 5.71 0.58
N GLN A 15 -14.46 6.56 -0.17
CA GLN A 15 -15.05 7.53 -1.09
C GLN A 15 -14.73 7.18 -2.56
N PRO A 16 -15.70 7.32 -3.48
CA PRO A 16 -15.42 7.29 -4.92
C PRO A 16 -14.32 8.29 -5.30
N PHE A 17 -13.56 7.97 -6.34
CA PHE A 17 -12.44 8.77 -6.85
C PHE A 17 -11.22 8.94 -5.92
N GLY A 18 -11.32 8.53 -4.65
CA GLY A 18 -10.20 8.47 -3.72
C GLY A 18 -9.29 7.25 -3.92
N GLY A 19 -8.34 7.07 -3.00
CA GLY A 19 -7.59 5.83 -2.88
C GLY A 19 -6.71 5.46 -4.07
N ASN A 20 -6.27 4.21 -4.10
CA ASN A 20 -5.48 3.63 -5.18
C ASN A 20 -6.35 2.66 -6.03
N PRO A 21 -6.62 2.96 -7.31
CA PRO A 21 -7.48 2.13 -8.15
C PRO A 21 -6.82 0.82 -8.55
N ALA A 22 -7.56 -0.28 -8.47
CA ALA A 22 -7.17 -1.58 -8.98
C ALA A 22 -8.30 -2.21 -9.78
N GLY A 23 -7.91 -2.96 -10.82
CA GLY A 23 -8.82 -3.87 -11.51
C GLY A 23 -8.94 -5.18 -10.74
N VAL A 24 -10.14 -5.76 -10.66
CA VAL A 24 -10.36 -7.08 -10.06
C VAL A 24 -11.16 -7.96 -11.01
N VAL A 25 -10.54 -9.04 -11.47
CA VAL A 25 -11.18 -10.12 -12.21
C VAL A 25 -11.57 -11.21 -11.21
N LEU A 26 -12.88 -11.32 -10.92
CA LEU A 26 -13.41 -12.12 -9.81
C LEU A 26 -13.31 -13.64 -10.03
N ASN A 27 -13.18 -14.07 -11.30
CA ASN A 27 -12.98 -15.47 -11.64
C ASN A 27 -12.11 -15.59 -12.89
N ALA A 28 -10.81 -15.78 -12.68
CA ALA A 28 -9.82 -15.93 -13.74
C ALA A 28 -9.55 -17.39 -14.13
N ARG A 29 -10.42 -18.35 -13.72
CA ARG A 29 -10.27 -19.76 -14.08
C ARG A 29 -10.24 -19.90 -15.61
N GLY A 30 -9.24 -20.62 -16.13
CA GLY A 30 -9.10 -20.87 -17.56
C GLY A 30 -8.50 -19.72 -18.37
N LEU A 31 -8.03 -18.65 -17.72
CA LEU A 31 -7.18 -17.65 -18.36
C LEU A 31 -5.72 -18.10 -18.34
N SER A 32 -5.05 -17.95 -19.47
CA SER A 32 -3.60 -18.09 -19.60
C SER A 32 -2.88 -16.84 -19.11
N ASP A 33 -1.58 -16.98 -18.84
CA ASP A 33 -0.71 -15.86 -18.46
C ASP A 33 -0.71 -14.74 -19.50
N LYS A 34 -0.74 -15.09 -20.79
CA LYS A 34 -0.82 -14.13 -21.91
C LYS A 34 -2.14 -13.38 -21.91
N GLU A 35 -3.26 -14.03 -21.60
CA GLU A 35 -4.57 -13.38 -21.51
C GLU A 35 -4.63 -12.44 -20.30
N MET A 36 -4.18 -12.89 -19.11
CA MET A 36 -4.14 -12.03 -17.93
C MET A 36 -3.30 -10.77 -18.17
N GLN A 37 -2.13 -10.91 -18.80
CA GLN A 37 -1.28 -9.77 -19.15
C GLN A 37 -1.94 -8.82 -20.16
N LYS A 38 -2.61 -9.35 -21.19
CA LYS A 38 -3.35 -8.54 -22.17
C LYS A 38 -4.49 -7.76 -21.51
N ILE A 39 -5.25 -8.41 -20.64
CA ILE A 39 -6.34 -7.77 -19.88
C ILE A 39 -5.81 -6.65 -19.00
N ALA A 40 -4.74 -6.91 -18.23
CA ALA A 40 -4.13 -5.89 -17.37
C ALA A 40 -3.60 -4.69 -18.17
N ARG A 41 -3.03 -4.95 -19.36
CA ARG A 41 -2.58 -3.90 -20.29
C ARG A 41 -3.74 -3.07 -20.83
N GLU A 42 -4.86 -3.70 -21.20
CA GLU A 42 -6.04 -3.01 -21.72
C GLU A 42 -6.73 -2.16 -20.64
N ILE A 43 -6.83 -2.69 -19.41
CA ILE A 43 -7.40 -1.98 -18.26
C ILE A 43 -6.55 -0.77 -17.87
N ASN A 44 -5.22 -0.88 -18.03
CA ASN A 44 -4.26 0.21 -17.82
C ASN A 44 -4.38 0.91 -16.46
N LEU A 45 -4.62 0.14 -15.40
CA LEU A 45 -4.47 0.56 -14.00
C LEU A 45 -3.10 0.14 -13.47
N SER A 46 -2.72 0.63 -12.28
CA SER A 46 -1.44 0.25 -11.65
C SER A 46 -1.30 -1.28 -11.57
N GLU A 47 -2.36 -1.95 -11.08
CA GLU A 47 -2.45 -3.39 -11.05
C GLU A 47 -3.88 -3.89 -11.30
N THR A 48 -3.96 -5.07 -11.94
CA THR A 48 -5.16 -5.89 -12.01
C THR A 48 -4.94 -7.19 -11.24
N ALA A 49 -5.82 -7.47 -10.28
CA ALA A 49 -5.88 -8.70 -9.51
C ALA A 49 -6.76 -9.75 -10.20
N PHE A 50 -6.25 -10.98 -10.30
CA PHE A 50 -6.94 -12.12 -10.90
C PHE A 50 -7.20 -13.17 -9.83
N VAL A 51 -8.46 -13.35 -9.45
CA VAL A 51 -8.87 -14.33 -8.44
C VAL A 51 -8.99 -15.71 -9.08
N LEU A 52 -8.32 -16.69 -8.48
CA LEU A 52 -8.16 -18.05 -8.97
C LEU A 52 -8.45 -19.05 -7.84
N PRO A 53 -8.88 -20.27 -8.17
CA PRO A 53 -8.81 -21.39 -7.23
C PRO A 53 -7.37 -21.59 -6.75
N ALA A 54 -7.19 -21.94 -5.47
CA ALA A 54 -5.90 -22.36 -4.96
C ALA A 54 -5.38 -23.58 -5.73
N SER A 55 -4.06 -23.62 -6.00
CA SER A 55 -3.41 -24.78 -6.62
C SER A 55 -2.75 -25.70 -5.59
N VAL A 56 -2.85 -25.37 -4.32
CA VAL A 56 -2.28 -26.13 -3.19
C VAL A 56 -3.32 -26.28 -2.08
N LYS A 57 -3.30 -27.42 -1.37
CA LYS A 57 -4.28 -27.71 -0.29
C LYS A 57 -4.15 -26.81 0.94
N THR A 58 -3.01 -26.15 1.10
CA THR A 58 -2.71 -25.25 2.23
C THR A 58 -3.25 -23.84 2.04
N ALA A 59 -3.94 -23.56 0.93
CA ALA A 59 -4.51 -22.26 0.61
C ALA A 59 -5.98 -22.39 0.22
N ASP A 60 -6.74 -21.32 0.47
CA ASP A 60 -8.18 -21.29 0.23
C ASP A 60 -8.50 -20.68 -1.16
N LEU A 61 -7.68 -19.74 -1.60
CA LEU A 61 -7.72 -19.13 -2.93
C LEU A 61 -6.34 -18.66 -3.37
N ARG A 62 -6.19 -18.33 -4.66
CA ARG A 62 -4.98 -17.75 -5.24
C ARG A 62 -5.31 -16.42 -5.88
N ILE A 63 -4.45 -15.43 -5.72
CA ILE A 63 -4.52 -14.18 -6.50
C ILE A 63 -3.19 -14.01 -7.22
N ARG A 64 -3.28 -13.53 -8.46
CA ARG A 64 -2.14 -13.04 -9.24
C ARG A 64 -2.35 -11.57 -9.57
N TRP A 65 -1.26 -10.82 -9.68
CA TRP A 65 -1.32 -9.38 -9.94
C TRP A 65 -0.47 -9.05 -11.15
N PHE A 66 -1.05 -8.27 -12.05
CA PHE A 66 -0.38 -7.82 -13.25
C PHE A 66 -0.45 -6.30 -13.32
N THR A 67 0.70 -5.67 -13.53
CA THR A 67 0.75 -4.32 -14.09
C THR A 67 0.47 -4.41 -15.60
N PRO A 68 0.36 -3.28 -16.31
CA PRO A 68 0.24 -3.30 -17.78
C PRO A 68 1.41 -3.98 -18.50
N ALA A 69 2.56 -4.12 -17.84
CA ALA A 69 3.78 -4.64 -18.44
C ALA A 69 4.16 -6.06 -17.96
N ILE A 70 4.01 -6.35 -16.66
CA ILE A 70 4.53 -7.58 -16.05
C ILE A 70 3.65 -8.09 -14.91
N GLU A 71 3.79 -9.38 -14.57
CA GLU A 71 3.26 -9.93 -13.33
C GLU A 71 4.15 -9.55 -12.13
N VAL A 72 3.53 -9.10 -11.03
CA VAL A 72 4.21 -8.80 -9.77
C VAL A 72 3.90 -9.87 -8.70
N PRO A 73 4.85 -10.17 -7.80
CA PRO A 73 4.70 -11.33 -6.92
C PRO A 73 3.66 -11.15 -5.80
N LEU A 74 3.40 -9.89 -5.42
CA LEU A 74 2.44 -9.47 -4.41
C LEU A 74 2.11 -7.99 -4.64
N CYS A 75 0.84 -7.59 -4.55
CA CYS A 75 0.43 -6.18 -4.52
C CYS A 75 -0.57 -5.92 -3.39
N GLY A 76 -0.28 -4.93 -2.54
CA GLY A 76 -1.06 -4.68 -1.34
C GLY A 76 -2.45 -4.09 -1.59
N HIS A 77 -2.54 -2.96 -2.30
CA HIS A 77 -3.82 -2.29 -2.54
C HIS A 77 -4.75 -3.16 -3.40
N ALA A 78 -4.20 -3.88 -4.40
CA ALA A 78 -4.97 -4.79 -5.23
C ALA A 78 -5.44 -6.05 -4.48
N THR A 79 -4.76 -6.43 -3.39
CA THR A 79 -5.26 -7.47 -2.46
C THR A 79 -6.47 -6.95 -1.67
N ILE A 80 -6.42 -5.73 -1.14
CA ILE A 80 -7.55 -5.11 -0.44
C ILE A 80 -8.74 -4.95 -1.39
N ALA A 81 -8.50 -4.45 -2.61
CA ALA A 81 -9.50 -4.34 -3.65
C ALA A 81 -10.16 -5.69 -3.96
N ALA A 82 -9.36 -6.76 -4.15
CA ALA A 82 -9.88 -8.08 -4.47
C ALA A 82 -10.76 -8.65 -3.35
N PHE A 83 -10.32 -8.59 -2.09
CA PHE A 83 -11.11 -9.11 -0.97
C PHE A 83 -12.34 -8.25 -0.67
N SER A 84 -12.27 -6.93 -0.85
CA SER A 84 -13.46 -6.07 -0.79
C SER A 84 -14.47 -6.46 -1.87
N ALA A 85 -14.02 -6.65 -3.12
CA ALA A 85 -14.91 -7.06 -4.20
C ALA A 85 -15.52 -8.46 -3.96
N LEU A 86 -14.73 -9.42 -3.46
CA LEU A 86 -15.25 -10.74 -3.08
C LEU A 86 -16.30 -10.64 -1.96
N ALA A 87 -16.09 -9.75 -0.98
CA ALA A 87 -17.03 -9.52 0.10
C ALA A 87 -18.32 -8.86 -0.40
N ASP A 88 -18.23 -7.86 -1.28
CA ASP A 88 -19.36 -7.16 -1.90
C ASP A 88 -20.25 -8.11 -2.71
N GLU A 89 -19.64 -9.11 -3.37
CA GLU A 89 -20.33 -10.10 -4.20
C GLU A 89 -20.75 -11.36 -3.43
N ALA A 90 -20.63 -11.35 -2.09
CA ALA A 90 -20.94 -12.48 -1.21
C ALA A 90 -20.22 -13.79 -1.59
N MET A 91 -19.03 -13.68 -2.19
CA MET A 91 -18.21 -14.81 -2.61
C MET A 91 -17.40 -15.37 -1.44
N CYS A 92 -16.82 -16.56 -1.63
CA CYS A 92 -15.95 -17.22 -0.64
C CYS A 92 -16.62 -17.42 0.74
N GLY A 93 -17.95 -17.56 0.78
CA GLY A 93 -18.72 -17.75 2.01
C GLY A 93 -19.00 -16.47 2.80
N MET A 94 -18.65 -15.29 2.27
CA MET A 94 -18.87 -13.99 2.94
C MET A 94 -20.31 -13.48 2.76
N THR A 95 -21.30 -14.29 3.15
CA THR A 95 -22.73 -14.00 2.93
C THR A 95 -23.35 -13.07 3.98
N SER A 96 -22.69 -12.86 5.12
CA SER A 96 -23.20 -12.02 6.22
C SER A 96 -22.09 -11.11 6.79
N ALA A 97 -22.44 -10.22 7.71
CA ALA A 97 -21.44 -9.51 8.51
C ALA A 97 -20.67 -10.50 9.40
N GLY A 98 -19.39 -10.23 9.66
CA GLY A 98 -18.54 -11.08 10.47
C GLY A 98 -17.06 -10.98 10.12
N THR A 99 -16.24 -11.73 10.86
CA THR A 99 -14.80 -11.87 10.61
C THR A 99 -14.51 -13.16 9.87
N TYR A 100 -13.87 -13.04 8.71
CA TYR A 100 -13.46 -14.15 7.86
C TYR A 100 -11.94 -14.21 7.77
N ARG A 101 -11.37 -15.41 7.67
CA ARG A 101 -9.93 -15.62 7.56
C ARG A 101 -9.62 -16.51 6.37
N PHE A 102 -8.63 -16.09 5.58
CA PHE A 102 -8.22 -16.80 4.38
C PHE A 102 -6.71 -16.97 4.33
N ARG A 103 -6.27 -18.11 3.79
CA ARG A 103 -4.91 -18.38 3.37
C ARG A 103 -4.83 -18.13 1.87
N LEU A 104 -4.29 -16.98 1.50
CA LEU A 104 -4.12 -16.54 0.14
C LEU A 104 -2.81 -17.08 -0.45
N GLN A 105 -2.89 -17.86 -1.51
CA GLN A 105 -1.73 -18.25 -2.30
C GLN A 105 -1.26 -17.09 -3.20
N THR A 106 0.02 -16.77 -3.12
CA THR A 106 0.72 -15.74 -3.90
C THR A 106 2.02 -16.30 -4.48
N LYS A 107 2.71 -15.56 -5.36
CA LYS A 107 4.09 -15.92 -5.77
C LYS A 107 5.10 -15.73 -4.63
N SER A 108 4.79 -14.88 -3.66
CA SER A 108 5.60 -14.67 -2.45
C SER A 108 5.33 -15.69 -1.34
N GLY A 109 4.48 -16.70 -1.57
CA GLY A 109 4.08 -17.70 -0.58
C GLY A 109 2.63 -17.57 -0.14
N ILE A 110 2.28 -18.21 0.97
CA ILE A 110 0.93 -18.16 1.54
C ILE A 110 0.82 -16.98 2.51
N LEU A 111 -0.18 -16.12 2.31
CA LEU A 111 -0.45 -14.94 3.12
C LEU A 111 -1.77 -15.12 3.89
N GLY A 112 -1.75 -14.82 5.19
CA GLY A 112 -2.98 -14.75 5.99
C GLY A 112 -3.71 -13.43 5.74
N ILE A 113 -4.98 -13.52 5.39
CA ILE A 113 -5.88 -12.39 5.19
C ILE A 113 -6.99 -12.48 6.23
N GLU A 114 -7.26 -11.38 6.93
CA GLU A 114 -8.44 -11.21 7.76
C GLU A 114 -9.37 -10.20 7.10
N VAL A 115 -10.65 -10.55 6.97
CA VAL A 115 -11.69 -9.70 6.40
C VAL A 115 -12.73 -9.46 7.48
N GLU A 116 -12.87 -8.21 7.90
CA GLU A 116 -13.92 -7.76 8.79
C GLU A 116 -15.03 -7.12 7.95
N LYS A 117 -16.04 -7.92 7.60
CA LYS A 117 -17.20 -7.48 6.83
C LYS A 117 -18.24 -6.88 7.78
N ARG A 118 -18.56 -5.60 7.59
CA ARG A 118 -19.58 -4.87 8.35
C ARG A 118 -20.72 -4.48 7.43
N HIS A 119 -21.83 -4.02 8.01
CA HIS A 119 -22.95 -3.49 7.21
C HIS A 119 -22.59 -2.22 6.44
N SER A 120 -21.61 -1.44 6.93
CA SER A 120 -21.23 -0.13 6.38
C SER A 120 -19.87 -0.12 5.67
N GLY A 121 -19.31 -1.28 5.32
CA GLY A 121 -17.99 -1.39 4.70
C GLY A 121 -17.24 -2.67 5.09
N THR A 122 -16.14 -2.94 4.40
CA THR A 122 -15.31 -4.13 4.65
C THR A 122 -13.86 -3.70 4.88
N VAL A 123 -13.29 -4.09 6.03
CA VAL A 123 -11.87 -3.87 6.33
C VAL A 123 -11.10 -5.13 6.02
N ILE A 124 -10.05 -5.01 5.22
CA ILE A 124 -9.16 -6.11 4.84
C ILE A 124 -7.81 -5.88 5.51
N GLU A 125 -7.32 -6.84 6.27
CA GLU A 125 -6.00 -6.82 6.90
C GLU A 125 -5.13 -7.97 6.38
N PHE A 126 -3.84 -7.70 6.20
CA PHE A 126 -2.82 -8.74 6.08
C PHE A 126 -1.46 -8.29 6.62
N GLN A 127 -0.65 -9.27 6.99
CA GLN A 127 0.67 -9.02 7.59
C GLN A 127 1.73 -8.72 6.53
N LEU A 128 2.63 -7.79 6.87
CA LEU A 128 3.87 -7.53 6.16
C LEU A 128 5.05 -8.08 6.96
N PRO A 129 6.16 -8.43 6.29
CA PRO A 129 7.41 -8.70 6.99
C PRO A 129 7.80 -7.51 7.87
N ALA A 130 8.24 -7.78 9.10
CA ALA A 130 8.77 -6.73 9.96
C ALA A 130 9.98 -6.04 9.28
N PRO A 131 9.96 -4.71 9.12
CA PRO A 131 11.01 -4.03 8.37
C PRO A 131 12.33 -4.04 9.13
N LYS A 132 13.42 -4.15 8.37
CA LYS A 132 14.79 -3.93 8.88
C LYS A 132 15.32 -2.65 8.26
N PHE A 133 15.41 -1.60 9.06
CA PHE A 133 15.87 -0.29 8.61
C PHE A 133 17.38 -0.16 8.67
N ARG A 134 17.96 0.29 7.55
CA ARG A 134 19.36 0.72 7.48
C ARG A 134 19.42 2.23 7.62
N HIS A 135 20.16 2.72 8.61
CA HIS A 135 20.35 4.16 8.81
C HIS A 135 21.24 4.78 7.73
N LEU A 136 20.86 5.96 7.24
CA LEU A 136 21.70 6.79 6.38
C LEU A 136 22.18 8.01 7.16
N ARG A 137 23.49 8.20 7.22
CA ARG A 137 24.09 9.37 7.90
C ARG A 137 23.85 10.66 7.13
N ARG A 138 23.87 10.60 5.79
CA ARG A 138 23.68 11.73 4.88
C ARG A 138 23.00 11.25 3.61
N LEU A 139 22.20 12.13 3.02
CA LEU A 139 21.69 11.96 1.67
C LEU A 139 22.64 12.62 0.67
N ALA A 140 22.85 11.98 -0.47
CA ALA A 140 23.67 12.54 -1.53
C ALA A 140 23.06 13.87 -2.03
N PRO A 141 23.85 14.92 -2.30
CA PRO A 141 23.34 16.18 -2.81
C PRO A 141 22.48 16.03 -4.07
N ARG A 142 22.85 15.09 -4.95
CA ARG A 142 22.10 14.76 -6.17
C ARG A 142 20.67 14.27 -5.87
N LEU A 143 20.51 13.40 -4.87
CA LEU A 143 19.19 12.92 -4.45
C LEU A 143 18.34 14.04 -3.83
N LEU A 144 18.95 14.90 -3.01
CA LEU A 144 18.25 16.06 -2.45
C LEU A 144 17.79 17.00 -3.57
N GLY A 145 18.68 17.28 -4.53
CA GLY A 145 18.38 18.09 -5.72
C GLY A 145 17.26 17.50 -6.58
N SER A 146 17.28 16.20 -6.84
CA SER A 146 16.22 15.53 -7.63
C SER A 146 14.85 15.55 -6.95
N LEU A 147 14.83 15.61 -5.62
CA LEU A 147 13.61 15.76 -4.82
C LEU A 147 13.16 17.23 -4.67
N GLY A 148 13.96 18.19 -5.14
CA GLY A 148 13.72 19.61 -4.94
C GLY A 148 13.83 20.05 -3.48
N ILE A 149 14.63 19.38 -2.64
CA ILE A 149 14.80 19.70 -1.22
C ILE A 149 16.26 20.00 -0.87
N ARG A 150 16.45 20.69 0.26
CA ARG A 150 17.76 20.91 0.88
C ARG A 150 17.88 20.10 2.16
N SER A 151 19.10 19.90 2.64
CA SER A 151 19.35 19.27 3.95
C SER A 151 18.64 20.00 5.11
N THR A 152 18.40 21.30 4.96
CA THR A 152 17.65 22.12 5.92
C THR A 152 16.15 21.82 5.94
N ASP A 153 15.60 21.13 4.95
CA ASP A 153 14.18 20.74 4.93
C ASP A 153 13.93 19.41 5.67
N LEU A 154 14.99 18.60 5.85
CA LEU A 154 14.96 17.32 6.56
C LEU A 154 14.70 17.51 8.05
N HIS A 155 13.94 16.61 8.64
CA HIS A 155 13.64 16.63 10.07
C HIS A 155 14.90 16.41 10.92
N LYS A 156 15.12 17.23 11.97
CA LYS A 156 16.39 17.24 12.73
C LYS A 156 16.59 16.04 13.65
N ARG A 157 15.49 15.51 14.22
CA ARG A 157 15.51 14.47 15.27
C ARG A 157 15.13 13.08 14.76
N LEU A 158 14.68 12.99 13.52
CA LEU A 158 14.15 11.75 12.94
C LEU A 158 15.12 11.26 11.88
N PRO A 159 15.57 9.98 11.94
CA PRO A 159 16.59 9.48 11.03
C PRO A 159 16.04 9.27 9.62
N VAL A 160 16.89 9.49 8.62
CA VAL A 160 16.62 8.94 7.29
C VAL A 160 17.05 7.47 7.28
N VAL A 161 16.16 6.60 6.82
CA VAL A 161 16.43 5.15 6.77
C VAL A 161 16.06 4.56 5.42
N ALA A 162 16.72 3.48 5.02
CA ALA A 162 16.37 2.70 3.84
C ALA A 162 15.96 1.28 4.20
N GLN A 163 15.04 0.75 3.40
CA GLN A 163 14.72 -0.66 3.27
C GLN A 163 14.59 -0.92 1.75
N SER A 164 13.45 -1.39 1.25
CA SER A 164 13.13 -1.42 -0.18
C SER A 164 12.92 -0.01 -0.74
N TYR A 165 12.52 0.92 0.14
CA TYR A 165 12.35 2.34 -0.15
C TYR A 165 13.19 3.18 0.80
N LEU A 166 13.43 4.43 0.42
CA LEU A 166 14.01 5.44 1.30
C LEU A 166 12.90 6.17 2.06
N TYR A 167 13.02 6.29 3.38
CA TYR A 167 12.08 7.02 4.23
C TYR A 167 12.71 8.33 4.68
N VAL A 168 12.16 9.45 4.22
CA VAL A 168 12.73 10.79 4.38
C VAL A 168 11.76 11.68 5.17
N PRO A 169 11.98 11.86 6.49
CA PRO A 169 11.17 12.77 7.29
C PRO A 169 11.48 14.23 6.93
N LEU A 170 10.45 15.02 6.65
CA LEU A 170 10.55 16.46 6.44
C LEU A 170 10.08 17.23 7.68
N LYS A 171 10.53 18.47 7.84
CA LYS A 171 10.13 19.34 8.97
C LYS A 171 8.71 19.89 8.83
N ARG A 172 8.29 20.19 7.61
CA ARG A 172 7.12 21.03 7.34
C ARG A 172 6.23 20.40 6.28
N ARG A 173 4.94 20.33 6.57
CA ARG A 173 3.91 19.90 5.63
C ARG A 173 3.92 20.73 4.34
N ASP A 174 4.05 22.05 4.44
CA ASP A 174 4.07 22.91 3.25
C ASP A 174 5.19 22.56 2.26
N ARG A 175 6.37 22.17 2.77
CA ARG A 175 7.45 21.72 1.88
C ARG A 175 7.09 20.44 1.17
N LEU A 176 6.54 19.44 1.88
CA LEU A 176 6.06 18.19 1.28
C LEU A 176 5.01 18.45 0.20
N LYS A 177 4.09 19.40 0.44
CA LYS A 177 3.06 19.81 -0.52
C LYS A 177 3.64 20.42 -1.80
N SER A 178 4.65 21.28 -1.66
CA SER A 178 5.26 22.02 -2.77
C SER A 178 6.35 21.27 -3.55
N LEU A 179 6.53 19.96 -3.33
CA LEU A 179 7.58 19.22 -4.02
C LEU A 179 7.20 18.96 -5.48
N GLU A 180 8.14 19.27 -6.36
CA GLU A 180 8.11 18.96 -7.79
C GLU A 180 9.43 18.25 -8.13
N PRO A 181 9.48 16.92 -8.02
CA PRO A 181 10.70 16.16 -8.26
C PRO A 181 11.10 16.16 -9.75
N ASP A 182 12.40 16.18 -10.02
CA ASP A 182 12.92 15.71 -11.30
C ASP A 182 12.92 14.18 -11.27
N PHE A 183 11.87 13.57 -11.83
CA PHE A 183 11.69 12.11 -11.79
C PHE A 183 12.79 11.35 -12.54
N ALA A 184 13.38 11.94 -13.58
CA ALA A 184 14.46 11.31 -14.33
C ALA A 184 15.75 11.25 -13.50
N GLU A 185 16.11 12.35 -12.83
CA GLU A 185 17.23 12.37 -11.88
C GLU A 185 16.94 11.54 -10.63
N LEU A 186 15.70 11.55 -10.13
CA LEU A 186 15.29 10.76 -8.98
C LEU A 186 15.42 9.26 -9.28
N LYS A 187 15.01 8.82 -10.48
CA LYS A 187 15.21 7.45 -10.94
C LYS A 187 16.69 7.07 -10.89
N ARG A 188 17.58 7.89 -11.47
CA ARG A 188 19.03 7.65 -11.46
C ARG A 188 19.58 7.56 -10.04
N ALA A 189 19.12 8.42 -9.13
CA ALA A 189 19.53 8.42 -7.73
C ALA A 189 19.05 7.17 -6.97
N CYS A 190 17.79 6.76 -7.17
CA CYS A 190 17.21 5.54 -6.60
C CYS A 190 17.93 4.28 -7.09
N ASP A 191 18.18 4.17 -8.40
CA ASP A 191 18.89 3.05 -9.02
C ASP A 191 20.31 2.91 -8.44
N ALA A 192 21.04 4.02 -8.27
CA ALA A 192 22.38 4.04 -7.67
C ALA A 192 22.40 3.64 -6.18
N MET A 193 21.27 3.81 -5.48
CA MET A 193 21.12 3.42 -4.07
C MET A 193 20.49 2.04 -3.89
N HIS A 194 20.10 1.38 -4.98
CA HIS A 194 19.34 0.13 -4.99
C HIS A 194 18.06 0.20 -4.15
N VAL A 195 17.33 1.31 -4.25
CA VAL A 195 15.99 1.48 -3.67
C VAL A 195 14.96 1.68 -4.78
N LEU A 196 13.74 1.21 -4.59
CA LEU A 196 12.68 1.28 -5.60
C LEU A 196 11.96 2.64 -5.63
N GLY A 197 12.10 3.43 -4.56
CA GLY A 197 11.40 4.70 -4.42
C GLY A 197 11.69 5.41 -3.11
N VAL A 198 11.08 6.58 -2.94
CA VAL A 198 11.24 7.47 -1.79
C VAL A 198 9.87 7.78 -1.19
N SER A 199 9.68 7.42 0.09
CA SER A 199 8.57 7.87 0.92
C SER A 199 9.00 9.11 1.70
N LEU A 200 8.51 10.27 1.29
CA LEU A 200 8.69 11.53 2.02
C LEU A 200 7.48 11.76 2.90
N PHE A 201 7.70 12.12 4.17
CA PHE A 201 6.60 12.23 5.11
C PHE A 201 6.84 13.31 6.17
N VAL A 202 5.75 13.70 6.82
CA VAL A 202 5.72 14.59 7.98
C VAL A 202 4.85 13.98 9.08
N LEU A 203 5.13 14.32 10.34
CA LEU A 203 4.27 13.98 11.49
C LEU A 203 3.23 15.09 11.80
N ASP A 204 3.03 16.01 10.84
CA ASP A 204 1.99 17.04 10.85
C ASP A 204 1.01 16.71 9.70
N PRO A 205 0.05 15.79 9.91
CA PRO A 205 -0.87 15.35 8.88
C PRO A 205 -1.95 16.38 8.55
N ILE A 206 -2.77 16.12 7.54
CA ILE A 206 -3.91 16.97 7.19
C ILE A 206 -5.04 16.75 8.21
N GLU A 207 -5.35 15.51 8.54
CA GLU A 207 -6.38 15.15 9.52
C GLU A 207 -5.77 14.92 10.90
N LYS A 208 -6.44 15.46 11.92
CA LYS A 208 -6.02 15.33 13.33
C LYS A 208 -6.05 13.89 13.86
N SER A 209 -6.76 12.99 13.18
CA SER A 209 -6.83 11.56 13.52
C SER A 209 -5.70 10.74 12.92
N SER A 210 -4.95 11.30 11.97
CA SER A 210 -3.86 10.61 11.30
C SER A 210 -2.55 10.76 12.05
N ALA A 211 -1.65 9.78 11.89
CA ALA A 211 -0.33 9.80 12.51
C ALA A 211 0.71 10.54 11.66
N PHE A 212 0.59 10.47 10.33
CA PHE A 212 1.54 11.07 9.39
C PHE A 212 0.90 11.31 8.02
N HIS A 213 1.48 12.24 7.27
CA HIS A 213 1.15 12.49 5.88
C HIS A 213 2.37 12.24 4.99
N SER A 214 2.17 11.56 3.88
CA SER A 214 3.24 11.10 3.00
C SER A 214 2.95 11.33 1.52
N ARG A 215 4.04 11.38 0.74
CA ARG A 215 4.05 11.20 -0.71
C ARG A 215 5.02 10.08 -1.03
N PHE A 216 4.74 9.32 -2.09
CA PHE A 216 5.59 8.21 -2.50
C PHE A 216 5.95 8.34 -3.98
N TYR A 217 7.24 8.47 -4.25
CA TYR A 217 7.77 8.54 -5.61
C TYR A 217 8.53 7.26 -5.94
N ALA A 218 8.21 6.62 -7.06
CA ALA A 218 8.83 5.36 -7.46
C ALA A 218 9.17 5.29 -8.95
N PRO A 219 9.89 6.28 -9.52
CA PRO A 219 10.14 6.30 -10.96
C PRO A 219 11.01 5.12 -11.43
N SER A 220 11.79 4.50 -10.53
CA SER A 220 12.50 3.23 -10.79
C SER A 220 11.56 2.04 -11.01
N ALA A 221 10.31 2.12 -10.53
CA ALA A 221 9.24 1.15 -10.78
C ALA A 221 8.33 1.57 -11.96
N GLY A 222 8.64 2.67 -12.67
CA GLY A 222 7.85 3.18 -13.78
C GLY A 222 6.65 4.02 -13.37
N ILE A 223 6.56 4.43 -12.10
CA ILE A 223 5.48 5.27 -11.56
C ILE A 223 6.12 6.50 -10.92
N ASP A 224 5.87 7.68 -11.48
CA ASP A 224 6.44 8.93 -10.93
C ASP A 224 5.96 9.17 -9.49
N GLU A 225 4.64 9.19 -9.27
CA GLU A 225 4.01 9.26 -7.94
C GLU A 225 2.83 8.29 -7.84
N ASP A 226 2.81 7.48 -6.78
CA ASP A 226 1.73 6.53 -6.48
C ASP A 226 0.74 7.17 -5.50
N PRO A 227 -0.59 7.11 -5.74
CA PRO A 227 -1.57 7.76 -4.88
C PRO A 227 -1.61 7.20 -3.45
N VAL A 228 -1.58 5.87 -3.27
CA VAL A 228 -1.59 5.26 -1.93
C VAL A 228 -0.82 3.94 -1.91
N THR A 229 0.27 3.91 -1.16
CA THR A 229 1.22 2.79 -1.20
C THR A 229 1.24 2.03 0.12
N GLY A 230 0.49 0.93 0.20
CA GLY A 230 0.44 0.10 1.41
C GLY A 230 1.82 -0.45 1.83
N SER A 231 2.65 -0.84 0.86
CA SER A 231 4.01 -1.34 1.12
C SER A 231 4.96 -0.28 1.66
N ALA A 232 4.68 1.02 1.47
CA ALA A 232 5.43 2.12 2.07
C ALA A 232 4.85 2.54 3.42
N ASN A 233 3.52 2.63 3.53
CA ASN A 233 2.83 2.99 4.77
C ASN A 233 3.08 1.98 5.90
N GLY A 234 3.10 0.68 5.59
CA GLY A 234 3.35 -0.37 6.58
C GLY A 234 4.67 -0.17 7.35
N PRO A 235 5.83 -0.17 6.66
CA PRO A 235 7.09 0.16 7.32
C PRO A 235 7.12 1.57 7.90
N LEU A 236 6.44 2.56 7.31
CA LEU A 236 6.38 3.89 7.89
C LEU A 236 5.67 3.91 9.27
N GLY A 237 4.62 3.11 9.49
CA GLY A 237 4.06 2.94 10.83
C GLY A 237 5.04 2.31 11.82
N ALA A 238 5.83 1.31 11.38
CA ALA A 238 6.92 0.77 12.20
C ALA A 238 8.03 1.79 12.47
N TYR A 239 8.33 2.66 11.51
CA TYR A 239 9.25 3.78 11.68
C TYR A 239 8.75 4.74 12.76
N VAL A 240 7.47 5.10 12.73
CA VAL A 240 6.84 5.96 13.74
C VAL A 240 6.95 5.32 15.12
N TYR A 241 6.59 4.04 15.23
CA TYR A 241 6.72 3.27 16.48
C TYR A 241 8.15 3.29 17.03
N GLN A 242 9.14 3.04 16.17
CA GLN A 242 10.54 2.86 16.58
C GLN A 242 11.30 4.17 16.82
N TYR A 243 11.05 5.20 16.01
CA TYR A 243 11.87 6.42 16.01
C TYR A 243 11.12 7.65 16.48
N ALA A 244 9.84 7.83 16.13
CA ALA A 244 9.10 9.04 16.49
C ALA A 244 8.83 9.09 17.99
N HIS A 245 8.32 7.99 18.58
CA HIS A 245 8.10 7.92 20.02
C HIS A 245 9.40 8.01 20.82
N ALA A 246 10.49 7.37 20.37
CA ALA A 246 11.80 7.49 20.99
C ALA A 246 12.36 8.92 20.94
N ALA A 247 12.01 9.69 19.91
CA ALA A 247 12.32 11.11 19.80
C ALA A 247 11.29 12.02 20.52
N GLY A 248 10.39 11.47 21.33
CA GLY A 248 9.43 12.22 22.14
C GLY A 248 8.27 12.82 21.36
N TYR A 249 7.97 12.30 20.16
CA TYR A 249 6.79 12.69 19.40
C TYR A 249 5.58 11.85 19.82
N THR A 250 4.47 12.53 20.09
CA THR A 250 3.15 11.91 20.24
C THR A 250 2.40 12.12 18.94
N VAL A 251 1.91 11.03 18.37
CA VAL A 251 1.06 11.05 17.17
C VAL A 251 -0.25 10.32 17.50
N PRO A 252 -1.36 10.67 16.81
CA PRO A 252 -2.61 9.93 16.92
C PRO A 252 -2.41 8.42 16.69
N SER A 253 -2.95 7.61 17.59
CA SER A 253 -2.88 6.15 17.53
C SER A 253 -3.98 5.50 18.36
N LEU A 254 -4.31 4.25 18.07
CA LEU A 254 -5.25 3.44 18.83
C LEU A 254 -4.55 2.17 19.36
N VAL A 255 -4.65 1.92 20.66
CA VAL A 255 -4.19 0.65 21.25
C VAL A 255 -5.30 -0.39 21.10
N MET A 256 -5.00 -1.46 20.36
CA MET A 256 -5.91 -2.58 20.11
C MET A 256 -5.91 -3.57 21.29
N GLY A 257 -7.00 -4.31 21.45
CA GLY A 257 -7.15 -5.30 22.54
C GLY A 257 -6.12 -6.44 22.52
N ASP A 258 -5.46 -6.69 21.39
CA ASP A 258 -4.39 -7.70 21.24
C ASP A 258 -2.97 -7.15 21.46
N GLY A 259 -2.89 -5.89 21.93
CA GLY A 259 -1.66 -5.16 22.23
C GLY A 259 -0.97 -4.53 21.03
N ARG A 260 -1.58 -4.55 19.83
CA ARG A 260 -1.09 -3.78 18.68
C ARG A 260 -1.43 -2.31 18.82
N ILE A 261 -0.61 -1.45 18.22
CA ILE A 261 -0.88 -0.02 18.06
C ILE A 261 -1.24 0.22 16.60
N GLU A 262 -2.40 0.81 16.35
CA GLU A 262 -2.85 1.23 15.03
C GLU A 262 -2.53 2.71 14.81
N TYR A 263 -1.91 3.00 13.67
CA TYR A 263 -1.69 4.34 13.13
C TYR A 263 -2.49 4.49 11.83
N ILE A 264 -2.91 5.72 11.51
CA ILE A 264 -3.49 6.04 10.20
C ILE A 264 -2.47 6.86 9.40
N GLY A 265 -2.06 6.35 8.24
CA GLY A 265 -1.20 7.04 7.30
C GLY A 265 -2.00 7.70 6.18
N GLU A 266 -1.69 8.96 5.87
CA GLU A 266 -2.27 9.69 4.75
C GLU A 266 -1.34 9.68 3.53
N GLN A 267 -1.94 9.51 2.36
CA GLN A 267 -1.27 9.65 1.07
C GLN A 267 -2.30 10.02 0.00
N GLY A 268 -1.84 10.65 -1.09
CA GLY A 268 -2.64 10.89 -2.28
C GLY A 268 -3.55 12.11 -2.22
N ASP A 269 -3.69 12.79 -1.07
CA ASP A 269 -4.50 14.00 -0.94
C ASP A 269 -4.11 15.09 -1.96
N LEU A 270 -2.80 15.22 -2.26
CA LEU A 270 -2.27 16.21 -3.22
C LEU A 270 -2.48 15.81 -4.69
N MET A 271 -2.83 14.55 -4.93
CA MET A 271 -3.23 14.05 -6.25
C MET A 271 -4.75 14.05 -6.41
N GLY A 272 -5.51 14.57 -5.43
CA GLY A 272 -6.96 14.45 -5.38
C GLY A 272 -7.45 13.02 -5.10
N ARG A 273 -6.55 12.11 -4.70
CA ARG A 273 -6.81 10.68 -4.47
C ARG A 273 -6.62 10.32 -3.01
N LYS A 274 -7.40 10.97 -2.15
CA LYS A 274 -7.35 10.82 -0.69
C LYS A 274 -7.37 9.34 -0.27
N GLY A 275 -6.30 8.88 0.38
CA GLY A 275 -6.16 7.53 0.89
C GLY A 275 -5.75 7.48 2.36
N ARG A 276 -6.29 6.49 3.08
CA ARG A 276 -6.01 6.25 4.50
C ARG A 276 -5.63 4.79 4.70
N VAL A 277 -4.38 4.56 5.11
CA VAL A 277 -3.85 3.22 5.40
C VAL A 277 -3.81 3.02 6.91
N LYS A 278 -4.51 2.01 7.42
CA LYS A 278 -4.38 1.60 8.83
C LYS A 278 -3.14 0.72 8.94
N VAL A 279 -2.21 1.09 9.82
CA VAL A 279 -0.95 0.35 10.03
C VAL A 279 -0.91 -0.13 11.47
N ARG A 280 -0.95 -1.44 11.65
CA ARG A 280 -1.01 -2.09 12.96
C ARG A 280 0.35 -2.67 13.32
N VAL A 281 0.96 -2.16 14.37
CA VAL A 281 2.32 -2.50 14.80
C VAL A 281 2.28 -3.21 16.15
N LYS A 282 2.92 -4.38 16.25
CA LYS A 282 3.18 -5.03 17.53
C LYS A 282 4.63 -4.79 17.94
N GLY A 283 4.83 -4.20 19.11
CA GLY A 283 6.15 -4.02 19.70
C GLY A 283 6.78 -5.32 20.20
N LYS A 284 8.10 -5.30 20.38
CA LYS A 284 8.86 -6.24 21.22
C LYS A 284 9.91 -5.47 22.02
N LYS A 285 10.58 -6.15 22.95
CA LYS A 285 11.63 -5.56 23.81
C LYS A 285 12.62 -4.66 23.06
N HIS A 286 12.97 -5.02 21.82
CA HIS A 286 13.80 -4.21 20.93
C HIS A 286 13.18 -4.13 19.52
N GLY A 287 12.38 -3.09 19.27
CA GLY A 287 11.82 -2.76 17.95
C GLY A 287 10.46 -3.41 17.69
N VAL A 288 10.23 -3.81 16.43
CA VAL A 288 8.92 -4.28 15.95
C VAL A 288 8.90 -5.81 15.81
N ALA A 289 7.85 -6.43 16.34
CA ALA A 289 7.58 -7.87 16.21
C ALA A 289 6.84 -8.17 14.90
N SER A 290 5.79 -7.40 14.61
CA SER A 290 4.99 -7.55 13.39
C SER A 290 4.41 -6.22 12.93
N VAL A 291 4.13 -6.15 11.63
CA VAL A 291 3.42 -5.04 10.98
C VAL A 291 2.31 -5.66 10.16
N ALA A 292 1.11 -5.10 10.25
CA ALA A 292 0.03 -5.38 9.32
C ALA A 292 -0.46 -4.07 8.71
N ILE A 293 -0.95 -4.16 7.49
CA ILE A 293 -1.71 -3.08 6.88
C ILE A 293 -3.16 -3.51 6.76
N ALA A 294 -4.05 -2.56 7.01
CA ALA A 294 -5.47 -2.71 6.86
C ALA A 294 -6.05 -1.52 6.11
N GLY A 295 -7.13 -1.77 5.38
CA GLY A 295 -7.80 -0.73 4.61
C GLY A 295 -9.18 -1.17 4.19
N GLU A 296 -9.99 -0.16 3.86
CA GLU A 296 -11.28 -0.33 3.22
C GLU A 296 -11.10 -0.04 1.73
N ALA A 297 -12.09 -0.45 0.94
CA ALA A 297 -12.13 -0.14 -0.47
C ALA A 297 -13.57 0.09 -0.92
N VAL A 298 -13.72 0.82 -2.02
CA VAL A 298 -15.02 1.11 -2.62
C VAL A 298 -15.02 0.68 -4.08
N THR A 299 -16.01 -0.12 -4.45
CA THR A 299 -16.24 -0.47 -5.85
C THR A 299 -16.75 0.76 -6.61
N PHE A 300 -15.99 1.25 -7.59
CA PHE A 300 -16.35 2.39 -8.41
C PHE A 300 -17.34 2.01 -9.52
N PHE A 301 -17.09 0.89 -10.22
CA PHE A 301 -18.05 0.30 -11.15
C PHE A 301 -17.89 -1.22 -11.27
N LYS A 302 -18.96 -1.84 -11.77
CA LYS A 302 -19.06 -3.28 -12.07
C LYS A 302 -19.35 -3.47 -13.55
N SER A 303 -18.67 -4.40 -14.20
CA SER A 303 -18.90 -4.78 -15.61
C SER A 303 -18.49 -6.22 -15.85
N ASP A 304 -18.72 -6.73 -17.04
CA ASP A 304 -18.06 -7.91 -17.58
C ASP A 304 -17.03 -7.51 -18.66
N LEU A 305 -15.97 -8.30 -18.79
CA LEU A 305 -15.00 -8.22 -19.88
C LEU A 305 -15.40 -9.19 -21.00
N HIS A 306 -15.35 -8.74 -22.26
CA HIS A 306 -15.69 -9.53 -23.44
C HIS A 306 -14.51 -9.62 -24.42
N PHE A 307 -14.03 -10.83 -24.70
CA PHE A 307 -12.93 -11.11 -25.64
C PHE A 307 -12.87 -12.59 -26.09
#